data_AF-A0A1M7P4M9-F1
#
_entry.id   AF-A0A1M7P4M9-F1
#
_cell.length_a   1.000
_cell.length_b   1.000
_cell.length_c   1.000
_cell.angle_alpha   90.00
_cell.angle_beta   90.00
_cell.angle_gamma   90.00
#
_symmetry.space_group_name_H-M   'P 1'
#
loop_
_entity.id
_entity.type
_entity.pdbx_description
1 polymer ?
#
loop_
_entity_poly.entity_id
_entity_poly.type
_entity_poly.pdbx_seq_one_letter_code
_entity_poly.pdbx_strand_id
1 'polypeptide(L)'
;MKKQMQWISIVLVLVVASVSYYQIKSYEKEMQALKKDNIELEQEIDTIESQATYILNQSNHKEVKLTHETWPEYFDVAEVMVKESDGEFLRPWAIYLVKEAEKYDIDPFIVYELLKIETGHTFDPELVGPETKYGHAYGMAQFMKNTAPWIADMAEMPYKDVLLFDPYYSIKLSLVYLDYLYDQYDNWDETLTAYHRGMAGMEQYKLKNGHANSEYAVRIQTNAKKYKDFVAFAN
;
A
#
# COMPACT_ATOMS: atom_id res chain seq x y z
N MET A 1 53.90 -54.34 -3.26
CA MET A 1 53.68 -52.89 -3.06
C MET A 1 53.00 -52.18 -4.23
N LYS A 2 53.60 -52.05 -5.43
CA LYS A 2 53.00 -51.28 -6.55
C LYS A 2 51.57 -51.70 -6.94
N LYS A 3 51.31 -53.01 -7.11
CA LYS A 3 49.96 -53.54 -7.42
C LYS A 3 48.94 -53.24 -6.32
N GLN A 4 49.32 -53.31 -5.04
CA GLN A 4 48.43 -52.99 -3.92
C GLN A 4 48.08 -51.49 -3.88
N MET A 5 49.05 -50.59 -4.11
CA MET A 5 48.79 -49.15 -4.22
C MET A 5 47.88 -48.79 -5.40
N GLN A 6 48.02 -49.47 -6.54
CA GLN A 6 47.13 -49.29 -7.69
C GLN A 6 45.70 -49.70 -7.39
N TRP A 7 45.50 -50.83 -6.71
CA TRP A 7 44.18 -51.28 -6.27
C TRP A 7 43.52 -50.31 -5.29
N ILE A 8 44.27 -49.80 -4.31
CA ILE A 8 43.76 -48.81 -3.35
C ILE A 8 43.32 -47.52 -4.08
N SER A 9 44.10 -47.06 -5.05
CA SER A 9 43.77 -45.85 -5.82
C SER A 9 42.49 -46.01 -6.66
N ILE A 10 42.30 -47.18 -7.29
CA ILE A 10 41.09 -47.48 -8.06
C ILE A 10 39.86 -47.50 -7.16
N VAL A 11 39.95 -48.14 -5.99
CA VAL A 11 38.85 -48.18 -5.01
C VAL A 11 38.49 -46.76 -4.54
N LEU A 12 39.50 -45.92 -4.29
CA LEU A 12 39.28 -44.55 -3.83
C LEU A 12 38.58 -43.69 -4.90
N VAL A 13 38.96 -43.82 -6.17
CA VAL A 13 38.27 -43.18 -7.30
C VAL A 13 36.82 -43.65 -7.42
N LEU A 14 36.57 -44.95 -7.27
CA LEU A 14 35.21 -45.50 -7.33
C LEU A 14 34.34 -44.98 -6.17
N VAL A 15 34.89 -44.87 -4.96
CA VAL A 15 34.17 -44.31 -3.80
C VAL A 15 33.83 -42.85 -4.05
N VAL A 16 34.78 -42.03 -4.51
CA VAL A 16 34.53 -40.62 -4.84
C VAL A 16 33.46 -40.50 -5.93
N ALA A 17 33.57 -41.27 -7.01
CA ALA A 17 32.57 -41.28 -8.09
C ALA A 17 31.18 -41.68 -7.59
N SER A 18 31.11 -42.65 -6.66
CA SER A 18 29.84 -43.10 -6.05
C SER A 18 29.21 -42.00 -5.19
N VAL A 19 30.02 -41.31 -4.38
CA VAL A 19 29.55 -40.19 -3.54
C VAL A 19 29.11 -39.01 -4.41
N SER A 20 29.90 -38.65 -5.43
CA SER A 20 29.54 -37.59 -6.37
C SER A 20 28.25 -37.93 -7.13
N TYR A 21 28.07 -39.17 -7.56
CA TYR A 21 26.84 -39.63 -8.20
C TYR A 21 25.62 -39.49 -7.26
N TYR A 22 25.77 -39.89 -6.00
CA TYR A 22 24.73 -39.71 -4.99
C TYR A 22 24.37 -38.24 -4.75
N GLN A 23 25.38 -37.36 -4.64
CA GLN A 23 25.17 -35.92 -4.50
C GLN A 23 24.43 -35.32 -5.70
N ILE A 24 24.85 -35.66 -6.93
CA ILE A 24 24.18 -35.19 -8.16
C ILE A 24 22.71 -35.62 -8.16
N LYS A 25 22.42 -36.88 -7.81
CA LYS A 25 21.02 -37.36 -7.71
C LYS A 25 20.22 -36.64 -6.64
N SER A 26 20.84 -36.28 -5.51
CA SER A 26 20.22 -35.45 -4.48
C SER A 26 19.86 -34.07 -5.01
N TYR A 27 20.81 -33.40 -5.69
CA TYR A 27 20.59 -32.08 -6.26
C TYR A 27 19.56 -32.07 -7.38
N GLU A 28 19.51 -33.10 -8.23
CA GLU A 28 18.46 -33.23 -9.25
C GLU A 28 17.07 -33.28 -8.62
N LYS A 29 16.92 -33.99 -7.50
CA LYS A 29 15.65 -34.10 -6.78
C LYS A 29 15.22 -32.77 -6.16
N GLU A 30 16.17 -32.06 -5.54
CA GLU A 30 15.95 -30.73 -4.96
C GLU A 30 15.60 -29.70 -6.05
N MET A 31 16.29 -29.73 -7.18
CA MET A 31 16.02 -28.87 -8.34
C MET A 31 14.62 -29.13 -8.94
N GLN A 32 14.16 -30.38 -8.94
CA GLN A 32 12.81 -30.72 -9.38
C GLN A 32 11.74 -30.20 -8.41
N ALA A 33 11.99 -30.31 -7.10
CA ALA A 33 11.11 -29.74 -6.09
C ALA A 33 11.02 -28.21 -6.24
N LEU A 34 12.16 -27.52 -6.33
CA LEU A 34 12.22 -26.08 -6.54
C LEU A 34 11.49 -25.63 -7.82
N LYS A 35 11.63 -26.36 -8.93
CA LYS A 35 10.90 -26.05 -10.17
C LYS A 35 9.38 -26.20 -9.99
N LYS A 36 8.96 -27.22 -9.24
CA LYS A 36 7.54 -27.44 -8.96
C LYS A 36 6.99 -26.31 -8.09
N ASP A 37 7.68 -25.97 -7.02
CA ASP A 37 7.29 -24.89 -6.12
C ASP A 37 7.23 -23.54 -6.87
N ASN A 38 8.16 -23.28 -7.79
CA ASN A 38 8.13 -22.08 -8.61
C ASN A 38 6.91 -22.01 -9.54
N ILE A 39 6.52 -23.14 -10.16
CA ILE A 39 5.29 -23.22 -10.97
C ILE A 39 4.05 -22.99 -10.10
N GLU A 40 4.04 -23.54 -8.88
CA GLU A 40 2.93 -23.36 -7.93
C GLU A 40 2.81 -21.90 -7.48
N LEU A 41 3.94 -21.24 -7.20
CA LEU A 41 4.00 -19.81 -6.92
C LEU A 41 3.54 -18.96 -8.11
N GLU A 42 3.94 -19.28 -9.34
CA GLU A 42 3.47 -18.59 -10.55
C GLU A 42 1.94 -18.70 -10.70
N GLN A 43 1.36 -19.86 -10.36
CA GLN A 43 -0.09 -20.08 -10.39
C GLN A 43 -0.82 -19.30 -9.28
N GLU A 44 -0.25 -19.25 -8.07
CA GLU A 44 -0.78 -18.43 -6.98
C GLU A 44 -0.77 -16.94 -7.35
N ILE A 45 0.32 -16.46 -7.96
CA ILE A 45 0.44 -15.10 -8.47
C ILE A 45 -0.66 -14.80 -9.49
N ASP A 46 -0.83 -15.64 -10.51
CA ASP A 46 -1.87 -15.47 -11.55
C ASP A 46 -3.29 -15.47 -10.93
N THR A 47 -3.50 -16.31 -9.91
CA THR A 47 -4.76 -16.35 -9.16
C THR A 47 -4.99 -15.04 -8.40
N ILE A 48 -3.98 -14.52 -7.71
CA ILE A 48 -4.06 -13.24 -7.01
C ILE A 48 -4.28 -12.08 -7.99
N GLU A 49 -3.59 -12.07 -9.12
CA GLU A 49 -3.75 -11.09 -10.20
C GLU A 49 -5.19 -11.06 -10.71
N SER A 50 -5.76 -12.23 -11.00
CA SER A 50 -7.13 -12.33 -11.49
C SER A 50 -8.15 -11.88 -10.45
N GLN A 51 -7.95 -12.22 -9.16
CA GLN A 51 -8.82 -11.78 -8.07
C GLN A 51 -8.74 -10.27 -7.84
N ALA A 52 -7.54 -9.71 -7.80
CA ALA A 52 -7.32 -8.27 -7.69
C ALA A 52 -7.98 -7.55 -8.87
N THR A 53 -7.75 -8.03 -10.09
CA THR A 53 -8.35 -7.47 -11.31
C THR A 53 -9.88 -7.51 -11.26
N TYR A 54 -10.46 -8.62 -10.81
CA TYR A 54 -11.91 -8.75 -10.66
C TYR A 54 -12.48 -7.75 -9.66
N ILE A 55 -11.88 -7.63 -8.47
CA ILE A 55 -12.27 -6.66 -7.43
C ILE A 55 -12.16 -5.22 -7.95
N LEU A 56 -11.09 -4.93 -8.68
CA LEU A 56 -10.82 -3.60 -9.24
C LEU A 56 -11.76 -3.24 -10.41
N ASN A 57 -12.15 -4.20 -11.23
CA ASN A 57 -13.09 -3.98 -12.34
C ASN A 57 -14.54 -3.85 -11.87
N GLN A 58 -14.87 -4.35 -10.68
CA GLN A 58 -16.19 -4.15 -10.09
C GLN A 58 -16.44 -2.70 -9.62
N SER A 59 -15.37 -1.91 -9.48
CA SER A 59 -15.41 -0.56 -8.88
C SER A 59 -15.18 0.61 -9.87
N ASN A 60 -14.84 0.38 -11.15
CA ASN A 60 -14.70 1.47 -12.13
C ASN A 60 -14.76 1.06 -13.63
N HIS A 61 -15.22 1.98 -14.48
CA HIS A 61 -15.50 1.83 -15.93
C HIS A 61 -14.27 1.80 -16.88
N LYS A 62 -13.04 1.57 -16.39
CA LYS A 62 -11.84 1.42 -17.25
C LYS A 62 -11.10 0.13 -16.93
N GLU A 63 -10.90 -0.69 -17.96
CA GLU A 63 -10.18 -1.96 -17.93
C GLU A 63 -8.71 -1.72 -17.53
N VAL A 64 -8.28 -2.23 -16.38
CA VAL A 64 -6.89 -2.11 -15.92
C VAL A 64 -6.15 -3.42 -16.13
N LYS A 65 -5.01 -3.36 -16.81
CA LYS A 65 -4.14 -4.50 -17.07
C LYS A 65 -2.92 -4.44 -16.14
N LEU A 66 -2.92 -5.25 -15.09
CA LEU A 66 -1.73 -5.50 -14.28
C LEU A 66 -0.72 -6.30 -15.13
N THR A 67 0.56 -5.93 -15.10
CA THR A 67 1.63 -6.64 -15.83
C THR A 67 2.79 -6.96 -14.89
N HIS A 68 3.53 -8.03 -15.20
CA HIS A 68 4.67 -8.51 -14.42
C HIS A 68 5.80 -7.47 -14.24
N GLU A 69 5.89 -6.46 -15.11
CA GLU A 69 6.93 -5.41 -15.05
C GLU A 69 6.62 -4.30 -14.04
N THR A 70 5.35 -3.95 -13.82
CA THR A 70 4.94 -2.91 -12.85
C THR A 70 4.60 -3.51 -11.48
N TRP A 71 4.42 -4.83 -11.42
CA TRP A 71 3.96 -5.57 -10.25
C TRP A 71 4.81 -5.41 -8.98
N PRO A 72 6.16 -5.49 -9.03
CA PRO A 72 6.97 -5.51 -7.81
C PRO A 72 6.83 -4.25 -6.95
N GLU A 73 6.84 -3.07 -7.57
CA GLU A 73 6.89 -1.79 -6.85
C GLU A 73 5.57 -1.46 -6.12
N TYR A 74 4.41 -1.73 -6.74
CA TYR A 74 3.11 -1.56 -6.06
C TYR A 74 3.01 -2.43 -4.82
N PHE A 75 3.46 -3.69 -4.94
CA PHE A 75 3.42 -4.62 -3.82
C PHE A 75 4.41 -4.20 -2.74
N ASP A 76 5.63 -3.77 -3.07
CA ASP A 76 6.59 -3.31 -2.05
C ASP A 76 6.05 -2.13 -1.23
N VAL A 77 5.47 -1.13 -1.91
CA VAL A 77 4.85 0.03 -1.25
C VAL A 77 3.67 -0.40 -0.38
N ALA A 78 2.78 -1.25 -0.92
CA ALA A 78 1.64 -1.76 -0.16
C ALA A 78 2.07 -2.62 1.04
N GLU A 79 3.10 -3.44 0.89
CA GLU A 79 3.63 -4.29 1.96
C GLU A 79 4.23 -3.50 3.10
N VAL A 80 4.87 -2.36 2.81
CA VAL A 80 5.32 -1.45 3.87
C VAL A 80 4.14 -0.98 4.72
N MET A 81 3.02 -0.58 4.11
CA MET A 81 1.83 -0.14 4.85
C MET A 81 1.22 -1.26 5.69
N VAL A 82 1.09 -2.46 5.12
CA VAL A 82 0.53 -3.63 5.81
C VAL A 82 1.41 -4.02 7.00
N LYS A 83 2.73 -4.08 6.80
CA LYS A 83 3.67 -4.45 7.85
C LYS A 83 3.76 -3.38 8.95
N GLU A 84 3.74 -2.11 8.57
CA GLU A 84 3.88 -1.01 9.54
C GLU A 84 2.63 -0.83 10.41
N SER A 85 1.46 -1.17 9.87
CA SER A 85 0.20 -1.21 10.61
C SER A 85 -0.02 -2.50 11.39
N ASP A 86 0.96 -3.40 11.47
CA ASP A 86 0.81 -4.75 12.06
C ASP A 86 -0.39 -5.53 11.46
N GLY A 87 -0.75 -5.24 10.20
CA GLY A 87 -1.86 -5.85 9.49
C GLY A 87 -3.22 -5.18 9.67
N GLU A 88 -3.33 -4.11 10.48
CA GLU A 88 -4.57 -3.35 10.65
C GLU A 88 -4.99 -2.63 9.36
N PHE A 89 -4.03 -2.12 8.59
CA PHE A 89 -4.30 -1.63 7.24
C PHE A 89 -4.19 -2.80 6.25
N LEU A 90 -5.33 -3.34 5.86
CA LEU A 90 -5.40 -4.57 5.08
C LEU A 90 -4.73 -4.43 3.71
N ARG A 91 -4.05 -5.50 3.27
CA ARG A 91 -3.37 -5.58 1.97
C ARG A 91 -4.22 -5.14 0.77
N PRO A 92 -5.50 -5.53 0.65
CA PRO A 92 -6.35 -5.04 -0.44
C PRO A 92 -6.56 -3.53 -0.43
N TRP A 93 -6.65 -2.91 0.76
CA TRP A 93 -6.76 -1.46 0.90
C TRP A 93 -5.47 -0.76 0.49
N ALA A 94 -4.32 -1.31 0.88
CA ALA A 94 -3.01 -0.80 0.49
C ALA A 94 -2.80 -0.84 -1.03
N ILE A 95 -3.05 -1.99 -1.66
CA ILE A 95 -2.95 -2.12 -3.13
C ILE A 95 -3.89 -1.13 -3.84
N TYR A 96 -5.13 -1.02 -3.35
CA TYR A 96 -6.08 -0.06 -3.91
C TYR A 96 -5.61 1.38 -3.77
N LEU A 97 -5.08 1.76 -2.60
CA LEU A 97 -4.55 3.10 -2.36
C LEU A 97 -3.39 3.43 -3.29
N VAL A 98 -2.37 2.57 -3.38
CA VAL A 98 -1.20 2.84 -4.24
C VAL A 98 -1.64 3.03 -5.68
N LYS A 99 -2.52 2.15 -6.18
CA LYS A 99 -3.05 2.24 -7.55
C LYS A 99 -3.90 3.47 -7.80
N GLU A 100 -4.82 3.81 -6.90
CA GLU A 100 -5.68 4.98 -7.11
C GLU A 100 -4.91 6.29 -6.98
N ALA A 101 -3.89 6.34 -6.13
CA ALA A 101 -3.09 7.55 -5.88
C ALA A 101 -2.33 8.02 -7.12
N GLU A 102 -1.86 7.11 -7.97
CA GLU A 102 -1.16 7.45 -9.22
C GLU A 102 -1.99 8.31 -10.17
N LYS A 103 -3.32 8.15 -10.16
CA LYS A 103 -4.22 8.92 -11.02
C LYS A 103 -4.20 10.42 -10.68
N TYR A 104 -3.75 10.76 -9.48
CA TYR A 104 -3.71 12.11 -8.91
C TYR A 104 -2.28 12.62 -8.68
N ASP A 105 -1.25 11.83 -9.04
CA ASP A 105 0.16 12.13 -8.71
C ASP A 105 0.39 12.41 -7.21
N ILE A 106 -0.39 11.72 -6.35
CA ILE A 106 -0.29 11.83 -4.90
C ILE A 106 0.60 10.70 -4.38
N ASP A 107 1.55 11.02 -3.50
CA ASP A 107 2.32 10.02 -2.77
C ASP A 107 1.36 9.19 -1.87
N PRO A 108 1.22 7.87 -2.10
CA PRO A 108 0.24 7.07 -1.38
C PRO A 108 0.54 6.99 0.13
N PHE A 109 1.79 7.23 0.56
CA PHE A 109 2.11 7.30 1.98
C PHE A 109 1.54 8.54 2.68
N ILE A 110 1.24 9.62 1.95
CA ILE A 110 0.55 10.80 2.50
C ILE A 110 -0.87 10.39 2.94
N VAL A 111 -1.59 9.68 2.07
CA VAL A 111 -2.96 9.23 2.38
C VAL A 111 -2.94 8.16 3.46
N TYR A 112 -1.99 7.21 3.40
CA TYR A 112 -1.84 6.19 4.44
C TYR A 112 -1.66 6.81 5.84
N GLU A 113 -0.71 7.74 5.99
CA GLU A 113 -0.47 8.38 7.29
C GLU A 113 -1.63 9.30 7.70
N LEU A 114 -2.33 9.93 6.74
CA LEU A 114 -3.56 10.65 7.00
C LEU A 114 -4.61 9.74 7.65
N LEU A 115 -4.95 8.62 7.01
CA LEU A 115 -5.96 7.68 7.53
C LEU A 115 -5.56 7.12 8.89
N LYS A 116 -4.26 6.87 9.08
CA LYS A 116 -3.71 6.43 10.36
C LYS A 116 -3.92 7.45 11.48
N ILE A 117 -3.69 8.73 11.19
CA ILE A 117 -3.91 9.81 12.17
C ILE A 117 -5.39 9.96 12.47
N GLU A 118 -6.24 9.99 11.44
CA GLU A 118 -7.68 10.14 11.56
C GLU A 118 -8.32 9.02 12.40
N THR A 119 -7.77 7.80 12.30
CA THR A 119 -8.28 6.64 13.05
C THR A 119 -7.61 6.39 14.39
N GLY A 120 -6.60 7.18 14.77
CA GLY A 120 -5.82 6.88 15.97
C GLY A 120 -5.08 5.54 15.87
N HIS A 121 -4.56 5.22 14.67
CA HIS A 121 -3.75 4.04 14.33
C HIS A 121 -4.50 2.71 14.17
N THR A 122 -5.83 2.70 14.28
CA THR A 122 -6.61 1.46 14.20
C THR A 122 -7.08 1.12 12.79
N PHE A 123 -7.13 2.10 11.88
CA PHE A 123 -7.75 1.96 10.55
C PHE A 123 -9.20 1.42 10.61
N ASP A 124 -9.91 1.66 11.73
CA ASP A 124 -11.27 1.19 11.94
C ASP A 124 -12.24 1.87 10.95
N PRO A 125 -12.84 1.13 10.00
CA PRO A 125 -13.79 1.70 9.04
C PRO A 125 -15.10 2.15 9.66
N GLU A 126 -15.45 1.66 10.85
CA GLU A 126 -16.69 2.00 11.55
C GLU A 126 -16.51 3.17 12.53
N LEU A 127 -15.29 3.74 12.60
CA LEU A 127 -14.98 4.80 13.55
C LEU A 127 -15.88 6.03 13.37
N VAL A 128 -16.53 6.42 14.47
CA VAL A 128 -17.26 7.69 14.57
C VAL A 128 -16.49 8.63 15.48
N GLY A 129 -16.04 9.75 14.91
CA GLY A 129 -15.34 10.79 15.64
C GLY A 129 -16.22 11.47 16.70
N PRO A 130 -15.60 12.24 17.61
CA PRO A 130 -16.33 12.96 18.65
C PRO A 130 -17.34 13.96 18.05
N GLU A 131 -18.40 14.25 18.80
CA GLU A 131 -19.38 15.26 18.39
C GLU A 131 -18.75 16.67 18.42
N THR A 132 -18.93 17.42 17.34
CA THR A 132 -18.52 18.82 17.23
C THR A 132 -19.74 19.69 16.91
N LYS A 133 -19.54 21.03 16.90
CA LYS A 133 -20.59 21.96 16.43
C LYS A 133 -21.05 21.74 14.98
N TYR A 134 -20.30 20.97 14.19
CA TYR A 134 -20.63 20.63 12.80
C TYR A 134 -21.17 19.20 12.65
N GLY A 135 -21.29 18.45 13.76
CA GLY A 135 -21.66 17.03 13.78
C GLY A 135 -20.45 16.11 14.02
N HIS A 136 -20.58 14.86 13.62
CA HIS A 136 -19.52 13.84 13.72
C HIS A 136 -18.75 13.67 12.40
N ALA A 137 -17.54 13.16 12.53
CA ALA A 137 -16.72 12.61 11.46
C ALA A 137 -16.88 11.07 11.41
N TYR A 138 -16.77 10.48 10.22
CA TYR A 138 -17.11 9.07 9.99
C TYR A 138 -16.05 8.34 9.14
N GLY A 139 -15.80 7.09 9.51
CA GLY A 139 -14.95 6.14 8.80
C GLY A 139 -13.46 6.46 8.85
N MET A 140 -12.67 5.73 8.07
CA MET A 140 -11.20 5.83 8.11
C MET A 140 -10.69 7.25 7.79
N ALA A 141 -11.41 7.96 6.92
CA ALA A 141 -11.01 9.29 6.48
C ALA A 141 -11.62 10.43 7.31
N GLN A 142 -12.45 10.10 8.32
CA GLN A 142 -13.11 11.04 9.22
C GLN A 142 -13.86 12.18 8.48
N PHE A 143 -14.57 11.84 7.40
CA PHE A 143 -15.39 12.80 6.68
C PHE A 143 -16.68 13.12 7.43
N MET A 144 -17.09 14.39 7.39
CA MET A 144 -18.36 14.84 7.95
C MET A 144 -19.47 14.82 6.90
N LYS A 145 -20.72 14.57 7.33
CA LYS A 145 -21.89 14.47 6.41
C LYS A 145 -22.25 15.77 5.67
N ASN A 146 -21.79 16.92 6.16
CA ASN A 146 -21.94 18.20 5.46
C ASN A 146 -20.86 18.42 4.38
N THR A 147 -19.72 17.73 4.47
CA THR A 147 -18.58 17.89 3.55
C THR A 147 -18.50 16.73 2.55
N ALA A 148 -18.80 15.51 2.96
CA ALA A 148 -18.72 14.36 2.06
C ALA A 148 -19.58 14.45 0.78
N PRO A 149 -20.80 15.03 0.78
CA PRO A 149 -21.62 15.08 -0.43
C PRO A 149 -20.97 15.83 -1.59
N TRP A 150 -20.33 16.98 -1.32
CA TRP A 150 -19.72 17.77 -2.40
C TRP A 150 -18.41 17.13 -2.89
N ILE A 151 -17.67 16.44 -2.01
CA ILE A 151 -16.49 15.66 -2.41
C ILE A 151 -16.89 14.47 -3.26
N ALA A 152 -17.98 13.78 -2.90
CA ALA A 152 -18.52 12.67 -3.69
C ALA A 152 -18.96 13.13 -5.09
N ASP A 153 -19.57 14.31 -5.19
CA ASP A 153 -19.92 14.93 -6.47
C ASP A 153 -18.69 15.21 -7.33
N MET A 154 -17.62 15.79 -6.75
CA MET A 154 -16.32 15.95 -7.44
C MET A 154 -15.71 14.62 -7.89
N ALA A 155 -15.92 13.56 -7.10
CA ALA A 155 -15.43 12.22 -7.41
C ALA A 155 -16.28 11.49 -8.47
N GLU A 156 -17.39 12.08 -8.91
CA GLU A 156 -18.42 11.44 -9.75
C GLU A 156 -18.97 10.15 -9.11
N MET A 157 -19.08 10.11 -7.78
CA MET A 157 -19.52 8.95 -7.00
C MET A 157 -20.89 9.19 -6.33
N PRO A 158 -21.73 8.15 -6.19
CA PRO A 158 -22.99 8.28 -5.46
C PRO A 158 -22.72 8.52 -3.98
N TYR A 159 -23.50 9.42 -3.36
CA TYR A 159 -23.42 9.67 -1.92
C TYR A 159 -24.57 9.05 -1.13
N LYS A 160 -24.22 8.33 -0.06
CA LYS A 160 -25.10 7.95 1.06
C LYS A 160 -24.24 7.92 2.32
N ASP A 161 -24.78 8.34 3.47
CA ASP A 161 -24.07 8.35 4.75
C ASP A 161 -23.34 7.03 5.06
N VAL A 162 -23.97 5.89 4.74
CA VAL A 162 -23.41 4.55 5.00
C VAL A 162 -22.12 4.27 4.21
N LEU A 163 -21.91 4.93 3.06
CA LEU A 163 -20.70 4.76 2.26
C LEU A 163 -19.46 5.36 2.94
N LEU A 164 -19.63 6.25 3.92
CA LEU A 164 -18.50 6.78 4.69
C LEU A 164 -17.79 5.71 5.50
N PHE A 165 -18.44 4.59 5.78
CA PHE A 165 -17.83 3.46 6.47
C PHE A 165 -17.20 2.44 5.51
N ASP A 166 -17.31 2.65 4.19
CA ASP A 166 -16.64 1.81 3.21
C ASP A 166 -15.16 2.26 3.07
N PRO A 167 -14.19 1.35 3.26
CA PRO A 167 -12.77 1.69 3.18
C PRO A 167 -12.32 2.22 1.82
N TYR A 168 -12.80 1.62 0.73
CA TYR A 168 -12.44 2.00 -0.64
C TYR A 168 -13.04 3.35 -1.00
N TYR A 169 -14.26 3.60 -0.55
CA TYR A 169 -14.93 4.90 -0.67
C TYR A 169 -14.16 5.98 0.10
N SER A 170 -13.77 5.70 1.36
CA SER A 170 -12.97 6.60 2.19
C SER A 170 -11.65 6.97 1.51
N ILE A 171 -10.88 5.97 1.06
CA ILE A 171 -9.60 6.18 0.36
C ILE A 171 -9.80 7.04 -0.90
N LYS A 172 -10.82 6.73 -1.71
CA LYS A 172 -11.10 7.44 -2.95
C LYS A 172 -11.48 8.90 -2.71
N LEU A 173 -12.35 9.16 -1.74
CA LEU A 173 -12.74 10.53 -1.38
C LEU A 173 -11.55 11.32 -0.80
N SER A 174 -10.67 10.69 0.00
CA SER A 174 -9.45 11.34 0.48
C SER A 174 -8.55 11.77 -0.67
N LEU A 175 -8.31 10.89 -1.65
CA LEU A 175 -7.52 11.21 -2.83
C LEU A 175 -8.11 12.39 -3.63
N VAL A 176 -9.41 12.33 -3.95
CA VAL A 176 -10.10 13.39 -4.68
C VAL A 176 -10.05 14.72 -3.93
N TYR A 177 -10.26 14.69 -2.61
CA TYR A 177 -10.27 15.92 -1.83
C TYR A 177 -8.86 16.51 -1.68
N LEU A 178 -7.83 15.67 -1.49
CA LEU A 178 -6.44 16.13 -1.44
C LEU A 178 -5.99 16.69 -2.78
N ASP A 179 -6.35 16.06 -3.90
CA ASP A 179 -6.07 16.57 -5.24
C ASP A 179 -6.68 17.95 -5.45
N TYR A 180 -7.98 18.10 -5.15
CA TYR A 180 -8.66 19.40 -5.18
C TYR A 180 -7.94 20.44 -4.31
N LEU A 181 -7.64 20.11 -3.05
CA LEU A 181 -6.98 21.05 -2.14
C LEU A 181 -5.56 21.39 -2.61
N TYR A 182 -4.82 20.43 -3.17
CA TYR A 182 -3.50 20.67 -3.72
C TYR A 182 -3.56 21.60 -4.93
N ASP A 183 -4.51 21.42 -5.85
CA ASP A 183 -4.73 22.35 -6.97
C ASP A 183 -5.03 23.79 -6.48
N GLN A 184 -5.72 23.94 -5.35
CA GLN A 184 -6.02 25.26 -4.79
C GLN A 184 -4.81 25.97 -4.18
N TYR A 185 -3.84 25.24 -3.62
CA TYR A 185 -2.76 25.84 -2.81
C TYR A 185 -1.35 25.62 -3.38
N ASP A 186 -1.15 24.59 -4.19
CA ASP A 186 0.16 24.10 -4.67
C ASP A 186 1.17 23.96 -3.52
N ASN A 187 0.68 23.53 -2.35
CA ASN A 187 1.45 23.48 -1.11
C ASN A 187 0.90 22.43 -0.15
N TRP A 188 1.67 21.39 0.14
CA TRP A 188 1.25 20.30 1.01
C TRP A 188 0.95 20.72 2.46
N ASP A 189 1.63 21.74 3.00
CA ASP A 189 1.33 22.24 4.33
C ASP A 189 -0.07 22.89 4.39
N GLU A 190 -0.42 23.66 3.37
CA GLU A 190 -1.75 24.26 3.22
C GLU A 190 -2.81 23.20 2.93
N THR A 191 -2.55 22.29 2.00
CA THR A 191 -3.43 21.18 1.63
C THR A 191 -3.81 20.33 2.84
N LEU A 192 -2.83 19.81 3.58
CA LEU A 192 -3.10 18.93 4.72
C LEU A 192 -3.73 19.68 5.90
N THR A 193 -3.33 20.94 6.11
CA THR A 193 -3.96 21.76 7.15
C THR A 193 -5.40 22.11 6.80
N ALA A 194 -5.70 22.35 5.52
CA ALA A 194 -7.06 22.57 5.03
C ALA A 194 -7.91 21.29 5.06
N TYR A 195 -7.32 20.12 4.84
CA TYR A 195 -8.02 18.85 5.02
C TYR A 195 -8.55 18.72 6.46
N HIS A 196 -7.66 18.90 7.44
CA HIS A 196 -7.98 18.73 8.86
C HIS A 196 -8.88 19.82 9.44
N ARG A 197 -8.76 21.07 8.96
CA ARG A 197 -9.43 22.23 9.59
C ARG A 197 -10.44 22.94 8.69
N GLY A 198 -10.62 22.47 7.47
CA GLY A 198 -11.32 23.18 6.39
C GLY A 198 -10.50 24.35 5.84
N MET A 199 -10.83 24.79 4.62
CA MET A 199 -10.13 25.89 3.92
C MET A 199 -10.13 27.19 4.75
N ALA A 200 -11.27 27.59 5.31
CA ALA A 200 -11.34 28.77 6.17
C ALA A 200 -10.53 28.61 7.47
N GLY A 201 -10.45 27.39 8.02
CA GLY A 201 -9.64 27.10 9.20
C GLY A 201 -8.15 27.12 8.91
N MET A 202 -7.74 26.72 7.70
CA MET A 202 -6.36 26.85 7.24
C MET A 202 -5.95 28.31 7.12
N GLU A 203 -6.77 29.15 6.47
CA GLU A 203 -6.48 30.60 6.36
C GLU A 203 -6.34 31.26 7.73
N GLN A 204 -7.24 30.94 8.67
CA GLN A 204 -7.13 31.42 10.05
C GLN A 204 -5.86 30.93 10.75
N TYR A 205 -5.49 29.67 10.53
CA TYR A 205 -4.26 29.11 11.07
C TYR A 205 -3.03 29.84 10.51
N LYS A 206 -2.96 30.04 9.20
CA LYS A 206 -1.86 30.72 8.52
C LYS A 206 -1.74 32.17 8.96
N LEU A 207 -2.85 32.90 9.06
CA LEU A 207 -2.88 34.28 9.57
C LEU A 207 -2.36 34.38 11.01
N LYS A 208 -2.70 33.41 11.86
CA LYS A 208 -2.29 33.41 13.27
C LYS A 208 -0.83 33.06 13.48
N ASN A 209 -0.30 32.07 12.74
CA ASN A 209 1.03 31.52 12.97
C ASN A 209 2.10 32.05 11.99
N GLY A 210 1.69 32.68 10.89
CA GLY A 210 2.58 33.14 9.82
C GLY A 210 3.01 32.03 8.84
N HIS A 211 2.48 30.82 9.00
CA HIS A 211 2.80 29.63 8.20
C HIS A 211 1.65 28.60 8.25
N ALA A 212 1.64 27.65 7.32
CA ALA A 212 0.62 26.61 7.24
C ALA A 212 1.06 25.23 7.74
N ASN A 213 2.33 25.04 8.12
CA ASN A 213 2.88 23.74 8.55
C ASN A 213 2.38 23.32 9.95
N SER A 214 1.09 22.99 10.05
CA SER A 214 0.48 22.48 11.27
C SER A 214 1.12 21.16 11.68
N GLU A 215 1.05 20.82 12.98
CA GLU A 215 1.55 19.53 13.50
C GLU A 215 1.01 18.34 12.69
N TYR A 216 -0.25 18.42 12.28
CA TYR A 216 -0.90 17.45 11.39
C TYR A 216 -0.17 17.32 10.04
N ALA A 217 0.05 18.43 9.34
CA ALA A 217 0.72 18.45 8.05
C ALA A 217 2.19 18.00 8.14
N VAL A 218 2.91 18.46 9.16
CA VAL A 218 4.32 18.11 9.37
C VAL A 218 4.47 16.62 9.69
N ARG A 219 3.61 16.08 10.55
CA ARG A 219 3.65 14.66 10.91
C ARG A 219 3.40 13.77 9.69
N ILE A 220 2.38 14.08 8.89
CA ILE A 220 2.04 13.31 7.68
C ILE A 220 3.22 13.30 6.71
N GLN A 221 3.74 14.47 6.35
CA GLN A 221 4.84 14.55 5.37
C GLN A 221 6.13 13.90 5.89
N THR A 222 6.43 14.03 7.18
CA THR A 222 7.64 13.43 7.77
C THR A 222 7.58 11.90 7.71
N ASN A 223 6.45 11.30 8.10
CA ASN A 223 6.28 9.86 8.09
C ASN A 223 6.18 9.33 6.66
N ALA A 224 5.45 10.01 5.77
CA ALA A 224 5.39 9.65 4.35
C ALA A 224 6.78 9.60 3.71
N LYS A 225 7.60 10.64 3.94
CA LYS A 225 8.99 10.67 3.48
C LYS A 225 9.80 9.51 4.05
N LYS A 226 9.66 9.20 5.34
CA LYS A 226 10.36 8.07 5.97
C LYS A 226 10.01 6.74 5.31
N TYR A 227 8.74 6.50 4.98
CA TYR A 227 8.31 5.27 4.33
C TYR A 227 8.82 5.19 2.88
N LYS A 228 8.78 6.31 2.15
CA LYS A 228 9.34 6.40 0.80
C LYS A 228 10.85 6.15 0.77
N ASP A 229 11.59 6.76 1.69
CA ASP A 229 13.02 6.53 1.82
C ASP A 229 13.31 5.05 2.13
N PHE A 230 12.52 4.41 3.00
CA PHE A 230 12.65 2.99 3.32
C PHE A 230 12.47 2.07 2.10
N VAL A 231 11.44 2.31 1.28
CA VAL A 231 11.23 1.56 0.02
C VAL A 231 12.39 1.77 -0.94
N ALA A 232 12.84 3.02 -1.12
CA ALA A 232 13.94 3.36 -2.03
C ALA A 232 15.29 2.75 -1.63
N PHE A 233 15.51 2.43 -0.35
CA PHE A 233 16.72 1.72 0.11
C PHE A 233 16.62 0.20 0.02
N ALA A 234 15.41 -0.35 -0.09
CA ALA A 234 15.19 -1.79 -0.18
C ALA A 234 15.34 -2.33 -1.62
N ASN A 235 15.19 -1.45 -2.62
CA ASN A 235 15.28 -1.71 -4.06
C ASN A 235 16.61 -1.22 -4.65
#